data_AF-A0A9E8NAI3-F1
#
_entry.id   AF-A0A9E8NAI3-F1
#
_cell.length_a   1.000
_cell.length_b   1.000
_cell.length_c   1.000
_cell.angle_alpha   90.00
_cell.angle_beta   90.00
_cell.angle_gamma   90.00
#
_symmetry.space_group_name_H-M   'P 1'
#
loop_
_entity.id
_entity.type
_entity.pdbx_description
1 polymer ?
#
loop_
_entity_poly.entity_id
_entity_poly.type
_entity_poly.pdbx_seq_one_letter_code
_entity_poly.pdbx_strand_id
1 'polypeptide(L)' 'MIQLSKVSPLLPETYIPWDDEPDSDTLFMPEKLVSLEGHKLWDTLSKSQQIEIGRLEVVQVMYSCAWIRTTVLYN' A
#
# COMPACT_ATOMS: atom_id res chain seq x y z
N MET A 1 10.29 -16.52 11.10
CA MET A 1 9.14 -17.34 10.64
C MET A 1 7.95 -16.99 11.53
N ILE A 2 7.00 -16.22 11.01
CA ILE A 2 5.86 -15.74 11.81
C ILE A 2 4.85 -16.89 11.95
N GLN A 3 4.64 -17.38 13.19
CA GLN A 3 3.83 -18.56 13.51
C GLN A 3 2.31 -18.30 13.56
N LEU A 4 1.76 -17.58 12.57
CA LEU A 4 0.32 -17.25 12.57
C LEU A 4 -0.59 -18.38 12.03
N SER A 5 -0.04 -19.41 11.39
CA SER A 5 -0.85 -20.32 10.54
C SER A 5 -1.56 -21.49 11.24
N LYS A 6 -1.34 -21.73 12.54
CA LYS A 6 -1.85 -22.96 13.21
C LYS A 6 -3.15 -22.80 13.99
N VAL A 7 -3.61 -21.59 14.31
CA VAL A 7 -4.69 -21.42 15.32
C VAL A 7 -6.02 -20.90 14.72
N SER A 8 -6.00 -20.22 13.57
CA SER A 8 -7.16 -20.01 12.71
C SER A 8 -6.65 -19.38 11.41
N PRO A 9 -6.98 -19.90 10.23
CA PRO A 9 -6.69 -19.18 9.00
C PRO A 9 -7.40 -17.82 9.09
N LEU A 10 -6.62 -16.73 9.05
CA LEU A 10 -7.18 -15.39 8.95
C LEU A 10 -7.81 -15.29 7.55
N LEU A 11 -9.11 -15.59 7.47
CA LEU A 11 -9.85 -15.43 6.22
C LEU A 11 -9.96 -13.94 5.93
N PRO A 12 -9.50 -13.46 4.76
CA PRO A 12 -9.48 -12.02 4.45
C PRO A 12 -10.85 -11.35 4.65
N GLU A 13 -11.92 -12.07 4.35
CA GLU A 13 -13.33 -11.67 4.54
C GLU A 13 -13.67 -11.27 5.99
N THR A 14 -12.98 -11.84 6.98
CA THR A 14 -13.24 -11.60 8.41
C THR A 14 -12.43 -10.44 8.98
N TYR A 15 -11.28 -10.11 8.37
CA TYR A 15 -10.31 -9.18 8.93
C TYR A 15 -10.08 -7.93 8.08
N ILE A 16 -10.58 -7.92 6.85
CA ILE A 16 -10.51 -6.78 5.95
C ILE A 16 -11.93 -6.25 5.78
N PRO A 17 -12.20 -5.00 6.21
CA PRO A 17 -13.51 -4.40 6.04
C PRO A 17 -13.68 -3.96 4.57
N TRP A 18 -14.11 -4.89 3.72
CA TRP A 18 -14.27 -4.64 2.28
C TRP A 18 -15.36 -3.62 1.96
N ASP A 19 -16.34 -3.46 2.85
CA ASP A 19 -17.47 -2.55 2.69
C ASP A 19 -17.16 -1.12 3.18
N ASP A 20 -16.01 -0.89 3.83
CA ASP A 20 -15.63 0.42 4.33
C ASP A 20 -15.01 1.27 3.21
N GLU A 21 -15.57 2.46 3.01
CA GLU A 21 -14.97 3.46 2.12
C GLU A 21 -13.77 4.14 2.81
N PRO A 22 -12.65 4.35 2.09
CA PRO A 22 -11.49 5.02 2.66
C PRO A 22 -11.81 6.50 2.94
N ASP A 23 -11.64 6.90 4.19
CA ASP A 23 -11.68 8.30 4.62
C ASP A 23 -10.48 9.09 4.07
N SER A 24 -10.60 10.41 4.07
CA SER A 24 -9.58 11.41 3.71
C SER A 24 -8.24 11.25 4.44
N ASP A 25 -8.23 10.66 5.64
CA ASP A 25 -7.04 10.39 6.46
C ASP A 25 -6.53 8.94 6.30
N THR A 26 -7.12 8.15 5.40
CA THR A 26 -6.74 6.75 5.18
C THR A 26 -5.38 6.64 4.50
N LEU A 27 -4.44 5.96 5.15
CA LEU A 27 -3.11 5.69 4.60
C LEU A 27 -3.11 4.40 3.77
N PHE A 28 -2.88 4.52 2.47
CA PHE A 28 -2.74 3.37 1.55
C PHE A 28 -1.33 2.76 1.56
N MET A 29 -0.34 3.54 1.99
CA MET A 29 1.05 3.13 2.13
C MET A 29 1.63 3.79 3.40
N PRO A 30 2.41 3.05 4.21
CA PRO A 30 3.15 3.64 5.32
C PRO A 30 4.08 4.74 4.82
N GLU A 31 4.11 5.90 5.50
CA GLU A 31 4.94 7.05 5.12
C GLU A 31 6.43 6.67 4.94
N LYS A 32 6.96 5.79 5.79
CA LYS A 32 8.34 5.28 5.70
C LYS A 32 8.67 4.52 4.41
N LEU A 33 7.65 4.10 3.65
CA LEU A 33 7.80 3.42 2.37
C LEU A 33 7.59 4.38 1.18
N VAL A 34 7.10 5.59 1.45
CA VAL A 34 6.93 6.61 0.42
C VAL A 34 8.30 7.14 0.03
N SER A 35 8.58 7.17 -1.27
CA SER A 35 9.91 7.49 -1.78
C SER A 35 10.41 8.89 -1.39
N LEU A 36 9.47 9.82 -1.21
CA LEU A 36 9.75 11.22 -0.88
C LEU A 36 9.94 11.45 0.63
N GLU A 37 9.60 10.49 1.49
CA GLU A 37 9.78 10.61 2.94
C GLU A 37 11.26 10.79 3.29
N GLY A 38 11.57 11.76 4.15
CA GLY A 38 12.93 12.18 4.47
C GLY A 38 13.55 13.21 3.49
N HIS A 39 12.88 13.54 2.39
CA HIS A 39 13.31 14.64 1.50
C HIS A 39 12.74 15.98 1.96
N LYS A 40 13.48 17.08 1.78
CA LYS A 40 13.04 18.45 2.19
C LYS A 40 11.69 18.88 1.58
N LEU A 41 11.34 18.33 0.41
CA LEU A 41 10.05 18.61 -0.22
C LEU A 41 8.89 17.98 0.54
N TRP A 42 9.10 16.85 1.22
CA TRP A 42 8.09 16.17 2.02
C TRP A 42 7.54 17.08 3.13
N ASP A 43 8.44 17.81 3.78
CA ASP A 43 8.12 18.75 4.86
C ASP A 43 7.30 19.96 4.37
N THR A 44 7.28 20.22 3.05
CA THR A 44 6.51 21.32 2.45
C THR A 44 5.10 20.92 2.02
N LEU A 45 4.80 19.62 2.01
CA LEU A 45 3.52 19.09 1.55
C LEU A 45 2.46 19.14 2.65
N SER A 46 1.20 19.35 2.26
CA SER A 46 0.07 19.12 3.16
C SER A 46 -0.11 17.62 3.42
N LYS A 47 -0.72 17.28 4.56
CA LYS A 47 -1.08 15.88 4.88
C LYS A 47 -1.88 15.21 3.75
N SER A 48 -2.82 15.93 3.14
CA SER A 48 -3.59 15.42 1.99
C SER A 48 -2.72 15.12 0.76
N GLN A 49 -1.70 15.94 0.49
CA GLN A 49 -0.76 15.70 -0.61
C GLN A 49 0.15 14.49 -0.32
N GLN A 50 0.58 14.33 0.93
CA GLN A 50 1.36 13.17 1.37
C GLN A 50 0.58 11.86 1.19
N ILE A 51 -0.70 11.86 1.58
CA ILE A 51 -1.62 10.72 1.40
C ILE A 51 -1.79 10.39 -0.09
N GLU A 52 -2.01 11.41 -0.93
CA GLU A 52 -2.20 11.23 -2.36
C GLU A 52 -0.95 10.67 -3.05
N ILE A 53 0.25 11.14 -2.68
CA ILE A 53 1.51 10.55 -3.18
C ILE A 53 1.59 9.08 -2.78
N GLY A 54 1.32 8.74 -1.52
CA GLY A 54 1.31 7.35 -1.06
C GLY A 54 0.33 6.47 -1.84
N ARG A 55 -0.85 7.00 -2.17
CA ARG A 55 -1.86 6.32 -3.00
C ARG A 55 -1.37 6.08 -4.43
N LEU A 56 -0.68 7.03 -5.04
CA LEU A 56 -0.13 6.89 -6.39
C LEU A 56 1.05 5.90 -6.42
N GLU A 57 1.93 5.97 -5.42
CA GLU A 57 3.09 5.07 -5.35
C GLU A 57 2.69 3.62 -5.13
N VAL A 58 1.70 3.33 -4.28
CA VAL A 58 1.22 1.95 -4.11
C VAL A 58 0.62 1.39 -5.40
N VAL A 59 -0.12 2.20 -6.16
CA VAL A 59 -0.66 1.80 -7.47
C VAL A 59 0.48 1.50 -8.45
N GLN A 60 1.53 2.31 -8.45
CA GLN A 60 2.71 2.09 -9.30
C GLN A 60 3.46 0.80 -8.94
N VAL A 61 3.60 0.49 -7.64
CA VAL A 61 4.19 -0.77 -7.18
C VAL A 61 3.35 -1.96 -7.61
N MET A 62 2.03 -1.91 -7.39
CA MET A 62 1.11 -2.98 -7.81
C MET A 62 1.13 -3.20 -9.33
N TYR A 63 1.14 -2.11 -10.10
CA TYR A 63 1.25 -2.17 -11.56
C TYR A 63 2.54 -2.85 -12.00
N SER A 64 3.68 -2.46 -11.40
CA SER A 64 4.98 -3.05 -11.69
C SER A 64 5.00 -4.55 -11.37
N CYS A 65 4.41 -4.97 -10.25
CA CYS A 65 4.28 -6.39 -9.90
C CYS A 65 3.41 -7.17 -10.90
N ALA A 66 2.29 -6.60 -11.33
CA ALA A 66 1.43 -7.20 -12.34
C ALA A 66 2.17 -7.35 -13.68
N TRP A 67 2.86 -6.29 -14.12
CA TRP A 67 3.65 -6.29 -15.35
C TRP A 67 4.78 -7.32 -15.34
N ILE A 68 5.56 -7.40 -14.26
CA ILE A 68 6.60 -8.42 -14.11
C ILE A 68 5.99 -9.81 -14.21
N ARG A 69 4.87 -10.03 -13.53
CA ARG A 69 4.17 -11.32 -13.58
C ARG A 69 3.71 -11.65 -15.00
N THR A 70 3.09 -10.71 -15.73
CA THR A 70 2.59 -10.96 -17.09
C THR A 70 3.71 -11.16 -18.10
N THR A 71 4.81 -10.40 -17.98
CA THR A 71 5.84 -10.33 -19.04
C THR A 71 7.00 -11.28 -18.79
N VAL A 72 7.42 -11.45 -17.54
CA VAL A 72 8.63 -12.21 -17.17
C VAL A 72 8.32 -13.65 -16.81
N LEU A 73 7.13 -13.94 -16.25
CA LEU A 73 6.79 -15.30 -15.80
C LEU A 73 5.97 -16.10 -16.83
N TYR A 74 5.42 -15.47 -17.87
CA TYR A 74 4.65 -16.13 -18.93
C TYR A 74 5.32 -16.10 -20.32
N ASN A 75 6.55 -15.58 -20.42
CA ASN A 75 7.46 -15.80 -21.56
C ASN A 75 8.63 -16.68 -21.12
#